data_AF-A0A0G0JFF1-F1
#
_entry.id   AF-A0A0G0JFF1-F1
#
_cell.length_a   1.000
_cell.length_b   1.000
_cell.length_c   1.000
_cell.angle_alpha   90.00
_cell.angle_beta   90.00
_cell.angle_gamma   90.00
#
_symmetry.space_group_name_H-M   'P 1'
#
loop_
_entity.id
_entity.type
_entity.pdbx_description
1 polymer ?
#
loop_
_entity_poly.entity_id
_entity_poly.type
_entity_poly.pdbx_seq_one_letter_code
_entity_poly.pdbx_strand_id
1 'polypeptide(L)'
;MKNMIEWQNKYNTEEGIEMLVKTLEGLNELKDERRRVGDGKLLDQPLKKFVIHKTWVADDCGNMHRIMDPIRIKFPSIPDVLEWHEFWDIISQKSIGLSGVCLENADHIPPSNMRCAVCGERFTIDTCFDVVDYHKWINIPLVDFVGWTLGNVEKCFEERSDARCYLQPYTGNESLIRNDKHIDLRPNPEYKSLKINEEGWRSAKDGITPSYIIEPGDEAFLNVVRYKHYKCHCSKRDKDQEISFRNIFKEAGIEILHLKAIPNEYCRCVLCAPWFLVTTPIGTIKIGWRKRVINIDWSQAKLNVGNMFDKEDVTKWNDGIHAWSKEKAIEYLSKIGEMFTKKVKV
;
A
#
# COMPACT_ATOMS: atom_id res chain seq x y z
N MET A 1 35.64 -13.77 14.83
CA MET A 1 35.29 -15.18 14.54
C MET A 1 34.18 -15.72 15.45
N LYS A 2 34.31 -15.71 16.78
CA LYS A 2 33.26 -16.24 17.70
C LYS A 2 31.86 -15.66 17.46
N ASN A 3 31.75 -14.34 17.32
CA ASN A 3 30.48 -13.66 17.03
C ASN A 3 29.88 -14.03 15.66
N MET A 4 30.70 -14.45 14.70
CA MET A 4 30.21 -14.80 13.36
C MET A 4 29.65 -16.22 13.32
N ILE A 5 30.26 -17.16 14.06
CA ILE A 5 29.74 -18.53 14.19
C ILE A 5 28.37 -18.49 14.89
N GLU A 6 28.26 -17.73 15.97
CA GLU A 6 26.97 -17.53 16.66
C GLU A 6 25.93 -16.90 15.74
N TRP A 7 26.30 -15.88 14.97
CA TRP A 7 25.42 -15.27 13.97
C TRP A 7 24.98 -16.28 12.91
N GLN A 8 25.89 -17.06 12.34
CA GLN A 8 25.56 -18.07 11.34
C GLN A 8 24.60 -19.12 11.89
N ASN A 9 24.86 -19.62 13.09
CA ASN A 9 24.00 -20.60 13.76
C ASN A 9 22.61 -20.04 14.06
N LYS A 10 22.49 -18.73 14.30
CA LYS A 10 21.23 -18.08 14.64
C LYS A 10 20.40 -17.66 13.40
N TYR A 11 21.03 -17.12 12.36
CA TYR A 11 20.34 -16.47 11.24
C TYR A 11 20.53 -17.15 9.87
N ASN A 12 21.32 -18.22 9.80
CA ASN A 12 21.69 -18.88 8.53
C ASN A 12 21.66 -20.41 8.60
N THR A 13 20.92 -20.98 9.56
CA THR A 13 20.58 -22.41 9.65
C THR A 13 19.08 -22.55 9.83
N GLU A 14 18.52 -23.72 9.47
CA GLU A 14 17.09 -24.00 9.66
C GLU A 14 16.68 -23.92 11.12
N GLU A 15 17.41 -24.60 12.02
CA GLU A 15 17.14 -24.62 13.47
C GLU A 15 17.18 -23.22 14.10
N GLY A 16 18.19 -22.41 13.76
CA GLY A 16 18.31 -21.05 14.27
C GLY A 16 17.16 -20.15 13.83
N ILE A 17 16.80 -20.23 12.55
CA ILE A 17 15.68 -19.48 11.99
C ILE A 17 14.35 -19.96 12.58
N GLU A 18 14.13 -21.27 12.72
CA GLU A 18 12.92 -21.85 13.31
C GLU A 18 12.69 -21.35 14.74
N MET A 19 13.77 -21.24 15.53
CA MET A 19 13.69 -20.68 16.88
C MET A 19 13.33 -19.20 16.88
N LEU A 20 13.89 -18.41 15.96
CA LEU A 20 13.61 -16.98 15.83
C LEU A 20 12.17 -16.71 15.40
N VAL A 21 11.69 -17.39 14.37
CA VAL A 21 10.42 -17.07 13.72
C VAL A 21 9.20 -17.62 14.47
N LYS A 22 9.34 -17.97 15.75
CA LYS A 22 8.22 -18.26 16.66
C LYS A 22 7.44 -17.00 17.02
N THR A 23 8.04 -15.82 16.82
CA THR A 23 7.42 -14.52 17.10
C THR A 23 7.61 -13.58 15.91
N LEU A 24 6.74 -12.56 15.80
CA LEU A 24 6.90 -11.53 14.78
C LEU A 24 8.16 -10.68 15.02
N GLU A 25 8.52 -10.45 16.29
CA GLU A 25 9.75 -9.75 16.65
C GLU A 25 10.99 -10.50 16.16
N GLY A 26 11.07 -11.81 16.37
CA GLY A 26 12.18 -12.62 15.87
C GLY A 26 12.21 -12.69 14.33
N LEU A 27 11.06 -12.63 13.65
CA LEU A 27 11.02 -12.48 12.19
C LEU A 27 11.53 -11.09 11.73
N ASN A 28 11.19 -10.01 12.45
CA ASN A 28 11.73 -8.68 12.19
C ASN A 28 13.26 -8.65 12.40
N GLU A 29 13.73 -9.23 13.52
CA GLU A 29 15.16 -9.36 13.84
C GLU A 29 15.91 -10.11 12.74
N LEU A 30 15.38 -11.26 12.30
CA LEU A 30 15.95 -12.04 11.20
C LEU A 30 16.09 -11.22 9.91
N LYS A 31 15.05 -10.47 9.53
CA LYS A 31 15.07 -9.60 8.33
C LYS A 31 16.18 -8.56 8.44
N ASP A 32 16.25 -7.84 9.56
CA ASP A 32 17.17 -6.72 9.73
C ASP A 32 18.62 -7.20 9.82
N GLU A 33 18.88 -8.30 10.56
CA GLU A 33 20.22 -8.87 10.69
C GLU A 33 20.76 -9.47 9.39
N ARG A 34 19.91 -10.17 8.63
CA ARG A 34 20.31 -10.71 7.32
C ARG A 34 20.58 -9.60 6.31
N ARG A 35 19.75 -8.55 6.27
CA ARG A 35 19.97 -7.38 5.42
C ARG A 35 21.30 -6.69 5.76
N ARG A 36 21.57 -6.48 7.06
CA ARG A 36 22.83 -5.88 7.54
C ARG A 36 24.06 -6.65 7.06
N VAL A 37 24.03 -7.99 7.12
CA VAL A 37 25.14 -8.83 6.64
C VAL A 37 25.25 -8.84 5.12
N GLY A 38 24.12 -8.89 4.42
CA GLY A 38 24.04 -8.83 2.96
C GLY A 38 24.64 -7.54 2.39
N ASP A 39 24.19 -6.39 2.90
CA ASP A 39 24.67 -5.06 2.49
C ASP A 39 26.17 -4.86 2.81
N GLY A 40 26.63 -5.41 3.94
CA GLY A 40 28.01 -5.27 4.41
C GLY A 40 29.02 -6.23 3.77
N LYS A 41 28.57 -7.21 2.96
CA LYS A 41 29.40 -8.31 2.44
C LYS A 41 30.30 -8.92 3.52
N LEU A 42 29.77 -9.06 4.74
CA LEU A 42 30.55 -9.44 5.92
C LEU A 42 30.94 -10.93 5.94
N LEU A 43 30.50 -11.69 4.94
CA LEU A 43 30.75 -13.12 4.79
C LEU A 43 31.49 -13.39 3.48
N ASP A 44 32.45 -14.31 3.58
CA ASP A 44 33.17 -14.86 2.42
C ASP A 44 32.31 -15.82 1.59
N GLN A 45 31.11 -16.16 2.06
CA GLN A 45 30.16 -17.06 1.41
C GLN A 45 28.76 -16.43 1.34
N PRO A 46 27.99 -16.73 0.28
CA PRO A 46 26.59 -16.31 0.19
C PRO A 46 25.75 -16.85 1.35
N LEU A 47 24.69 -16.12 1.72
CA LEU A 47 23.73 -16.61 2.70
C LEU A 47 22.94 -17.79 2.11
N LYS A 48 22.52 -18.72 2.97
CA LYS A 48 21.60 -19.78 2.56
C LYS A 48 20.22 -19.17 2.31
N LYS A 49 19.48 -19.74 1.35
CA LYS A 49 18.11 -19.32 1.02
C LYS A 49 17.10 -20.14 1.81
N PHE A 50 16.11 -19.48 2.40
CA PHE A 50 15.09 -20.14 3.21
C PHE A 50 13.69 -19.74 2.78
N VAL A 51 12.75 -20.68 2.87
CA VAL A 51 11.31 -20.39 2.91
C VAL A 51 10.86 -20.42 4.37
N ILE A 52 10.12 -19.39 4.79
CA ILE A 52 9.73 -19.14 6.17
C ILE A 52 8.21 -18.95 6.23
N HIS A 53 7.52 -19.67 7.11
CA HIS A 53 6.06 -19.70 7.28
C HIS A 53 5.29 -19.88 5.97
N LYS A 54 5.88 -20.63 5.01
CA LYS A 54 5.32 -20.87 3.66
C LYS A 54 4.99 -19.58 2.90
N THR A 55 5.53 -18.44 3.34
CA THR A 55 5.12 -17.10 2.89
C THR A 55 6.33 -16.24 2.59
N TRP A 56 7.37 -16.27 3.41
CA TRP A 56 8.52 -15.39 3.25
C TRP A 56 9.70 -16.17 2.66
N VAL A 57 10.51 -15.47 1.87
CA VAL A 57 11.75 -16.00 1.31
C VAL A 57 12.89 -15.13 1.78
N ALA A 58 13.83 -15.71 2.52
CA ALA A 58 15.11 -15.08 2.80
C ALA A 58 16.08 -15.46 1.67
N ASP A 59 16.58 -14.49 0.90
CA ASP A 59 17.50 -14.76 -0.20
C ASP A 59 18.98 -14.80 0.24
N ASP A 60 19.87 -15.08 -0.70
CA ASP A 60 21.33 -15.20 -0.49
C ASP A 60 22.04 -13.85 -0.35
N CYS A 61 21.35 -12.76 -0.66
CA CYS A 61 21.80 -11.38 -0.54
C CYS A 61 21.31 -10.72 0.75
N GLY A 62 20.56 -11.45 1.60
CA GLY A 62 20.03 -10.93 2.86
C GLY A 62 18.72 -10.17 2.72
N ASN A 63 18.12 -10.13 1.52
CA ASN A 63 16.78 -9.58 1.36
C ASN A 63 15.74 -10.59 1.81
N MET A 64 14.57 -10.05 2.14
CA MET A 64 13.37 -10.83 2.42
C MET A 64 12.34 -10.52 1.34
N HIS A 65 11.62 -11.55 0.89
CA HIS A 65 10.55 -11.44 -0.10
C HIS A 65 9.28 -12.14 0.40
N ARG A 66 8.12 -11.73 -0.10
CA ARG A 66 6.82 -12.36 0.11
C ARG A 66 6.45 -13.21 -1.10
N ILE A 67 6.06 -14.44 -0.86
CA ILE A 67 5.40 -15.34 -1.81
C ILE A 67 3.95 -14.88 -1.95
N MET A 68 3.58 -14.46 -3.16
CA MET A 68 2.23 -13.97 -3.45
C MET A 68 1.22 -15.10 -3.68
N ASP A 69 1.72 -16.30 -3.98
CA ASP A 69 0.91 -17.49 -4.13
C ASP A 69 0.38 -17.98 -2.76
N PRO A 70 -0.85 -18.51 -2.69
CA PRO A 70 -1.45 -18.98 -1.43
C PRO A 70 -0.89 -20.35 -1.01
N ILE A 71 0.43 -20.51 -1.00
CA ILE A 71 1.17 -21.74 -0.66
C ILE A 71 0.75 -22.24 0.73
N ARG A 72 0.63 -21.35 1.73
CA ARG A 72 0.17 -21.70 3.09
C ARG A 72 -1.20 -22.38 3.10
N ILE A 73 -2.11 -21.99 2.21
CA ILE A 73 -3.46 -22.56 2.10
C ILE A 73 -3.40 -23.88 1.32
N LYS A 74 -2.62 -23.94 0.24
CA LYS A 74 -2.52 -25.11 -0.64
C LYS A 74 -1.74 -26.26 0.01
N PHE A 75 -0.77 -25.98 0.88
CA PHE A 75 0.16 -26.96 1.44
C PHE A 75 0.36 -26.77 2.94
N PRO A 76 -0.65 -27.08 3.76
CA PRO A 76 -0.53 -26.94 5.21
C PRO A 76 0.57 -27.83 5.82
N SER A 77 0.95 -28.92 5.14
CA SER A 77 1.93 -29.91 5.61
C SER A 77 3.40 -29.52 5.40
N ILE A 78 3.70 -28.41 4.72
CA ILE A 78 5.09 -27.98 4.52
C ILE A 78 5.61 -27.42 5.85
N PRO A 79 6.82 -27.79 6.31
CA PRO A 79 7.44 -27.18 7.48
C PRO A 79 7.48 -25.65 7.42
N ASP A 80 7.53 -25.00 8.59
CA ASP A 80 7.53 -23.54 8.65
C ASP A 80 8.89 -22.95 8.24
N VAL A 81 9.98 -23.68 8.37
CA VAL A 81 11.29 -23.26 7.85
C VAL A 81 11.85 -24.40 7.01
N LEU A 82 12.35 -24.07 5.82
CA LEU A 82 13.00 -24.99 4.90
C LEU A 82 14.09 -24.26 4.12
N GLU A 83 15.13 -24.98 3.72
CA GLU A 83 16.01 -24.47 2.68
C GLU A 83 15.26 -24.40 1.34
N TRP A 84 15.63 -23.43 0.50
CA TRP A 84 14.94 -23.17 -0.76
C TRP A 84 14.87 -24.38 -1.69
N HIS A 85 15.91 -25.22 -1.71
CA HIS A 85 15.95 -26.42 -2.56
C HIS A 85 14.95 -27.48 -2.08
N GLU A 86 14.87 -27.73 -0.77
CA GLU A 86 13.92 -28.69 -0.17
C GLU A 86 12.47 -28.26 -0.42
N PHE A 87 12.20 -26.95 -0.35
CA PHE A 87 10.90 -26.41 -0.71
C PHE A 87 10.51 -26.79 -2.14
N TRP A 88 11.42 -26.63 -3.12
CA TRP A 88 11.15 -26.99 -4.51
C TRP A 88 11.05 -28.50 -4.75
N ASP A 89 11.80 -29.31 -4.00
CA ASP A 89 11.66 -30.77 -4.05
C ASP A 89 10.25 -31.18 -3.61
N ILE A 90 9.71 -30.58 -2.53
CA ILE A 90 8.34 -30.83 -2.09
C ILE A 90 7.31 -30.35 -3.12
N ILE A 91 7.50 -29.14 -3.67
CA ILE A 91 6.56 -28.57 -4.65
C ILE A 91 6.54 -29.37 -5.95
N SER A 92 7.69 -29.81 -6.44
CA SER A 92 7.81 -30.59 -7.67
C SER A 92 7.21 -31.99 -7.55
N GLN A 93 7.43 -32.68 -6.43
CA GLN A 93 6.84 -34.00 -6.16
C GLN A 93 5.32 -33.97 -6.12
N LYS A 94 4.73 -32.88 -5.63
CA LYS A 94 3.27 -32.72 -5.58
C LYS A 94 2.64 -32.52 -6.97
N SER A 95 3.43 -32.49 -8.06
CA SER A 95 2.98 -32.43 -9.47
C SER A 95 2.11 -31.23 -9.78
N ILE A 96 2.44 -30.10 -9.18
CA ILE A 96 1.61 -28.90 -9.28
C ILE A 96 2.29 -28.01 -10.31
N GLY A 97 1.57 -27.72 -11.39
CA GLY A 97 1.99 -26.80 -12.44
C GLY A 97 2.12 -25.35 -11.97
N LEU A 98 2.73 -25.11 -10.80
CA LEU A 98 3.28 -23.83 -10.43
C LEU A 98 4.40 -23.54 -11.41
N SER A 99 4.12 -22.67 -12.40
CA SER A 99 5.08 -22.20 -13.39
C SER A 99 6.13 -21.24 -12.81
N GLY A 100 6.15 -21.08 -11.48
CA GLY A 100 6.98 -20.13 -10.75
C GLY A 100 6.27 -19.69 -9.47
N VAL A 101 7.03 -19.07 -8.57
CA VAL A 101 6.49 -18.35 -7.41
C VAL A 101 6.72 -16.86 -7.66
N CYS A 102 5.67 -16.07 -7.55
CA CYS A 102 5.81 -14.62 -7.62
C CYS A 102 6.30 -14.07 -6.28
N LEU A 103 7.42 -13.33 -6.31
CA LEU A 103 8.04 -12.70 -5.16
C LEU A 103 7.81 -11.19 -5.18
N GLU A 104 7.43 -10.62 -4.04
CA GLU A 104 7.36 -9.18 -3.78
C GLU A 104 8.31 -8.81 -2.63
N ASN A 105 8.88 -7.61 -2.59
CA ASN A 105 9.80 -7.22 -1.52
C ASN A 105 9.13 -7.30 -0.14
N ALA A 106 9.82 -7.76 0.90
CA ALA A 106 9.24 -7.92 2.24
C ALA A 106 9.21 -6.64 3.09
N ASP A 107 9.24 -5.46 2.46
CA ASP A 107 8.96 -4.19 3.16
C ASP A 107 7.56 -4.18 3.82
N HIS A 108 6.70 -5.12 3.39
CA HIS A 108 5.38 -5.37 3.92
C HIS A 108 5.34 -6.05 5.29
N ILE A 109 6.43 -6.63 5.82
CA ILE A 109 6.40 -7.26 7.16
C ILE A 109 6.17 -6.15 8.21
N PRO A 110 5.03 -6.17 8.94
CA PRO A 110 4.76 -5.18 9.97
C PRO A 110 5.76 -5.33 11.14
N PRO A 111 6.21 -4.23 11.74
CA PRO A 111 6.88 -4.27 13.05
C PRO A 111 6.01 -4.95 14.12
N SER A 112 6.64 -5.63 15.07
CA SER A 112 5.97 -6.40 16.13
C SER A 112 5.03 -5.59 17.03
N ASN A 113 5.27 -4.29 17.19
CA ASN A 113 4.41 -3.40 17.97
C ASN A 113 3.21 -2.83 17.17
N MET A 114 3.14 -3.07 15.86
CA MET A 114 2.09 -2.49 15.01
C MET A 114 0.72 -3.12 15.23
N ARG A 115 -0.30 -2.29 15.03
CA ARG A 115 -1.70 -2.64 15.04
C ARG A 115 -2.32 -2.41 13.68
N CYS A 116 -3.31 -3.23 13.34
CA CYS A 116 -4.09 -3.04 12.12
C CYS A 116 -4.86 -1.71 12.20
N ALA A 117 -4.65 -0.83 11.23
CA ALA A 117 -5.30 0.48 11.14
C ALA A 117 -6.83 0.44 10.87
N VAL A 118 -7.46 -0.75 10.95
CA VAL A 118 -8.91 -0.94 10.77
C VAL A 118 -9.51 -1.59 12.01
N CYS A 119 -9.00 -2.75 12.45
CA CYS A 119 -9.55 -3.45 13.62
C CYS A 119 -8.82 -3.15 14.93
N GLY A 120 -7.65 -2.51 14.92
CA GLY A 120 -6.87 -2.20 16.12
C GLY A 120 -6.10 -3.38 16.73
N GLU A 121 -6.31 -4.60 16.21
CA GLU A 121 -5.60 -5.80 16.66
C GLU A 121 -4.12 -5.75 16.29
N ARG A 122 -3.29 -6.29 17.19
CA ARG A 122 -1.83 -6.41 16.95
C ARG A 122 -1.54 -7.44 15.87
N PHE A 123 -0.51 -7.18 15.07
CA PHE A 123 0.04 -8.20 14.20
C PHE A 123 0.82 -9.23 15.02
N THR A 124 0.70 -10.49 14.62
CA THR A 124 1.42 -11.62 15.21
C THR A 124 2.10 -12.40 14.09
N ILE A 125 2.91 -13.40 14.43
CA ILE A 125 3.51 -14.28 13.41
C ILE A 125 2.42 -14.95 12.54
N ASP A 126 1.26 -15.25 13.14
CA ASP A 126 0.11 -15.87 12.48
C ASP A 126 -0.77 -14.90 11.69
N THR A 127 -0.47 -13.60 11.70
CA THR A 127 -1.24 -12.62 10.91
C THR A 127 -0.38 -11.72 10.04
N CYS A 128 0.95 -11.73 10.22
CA CYS A 128 1.89 -10.88 9.48
C CYS A 128 1.93 -11.16 7.97
N PHE A 129 1.49 -12.35 7.54
CA PHE A 129 1.38 -12.72 6.12
C PHE A 129 0.08 -12.25 5.47
N ASP A 130 -0.93 -11.84 6.25
CA ASP A 130 -2.22 -11.32 5.74
C ASP A 130 -2.19 -9.79 5.76
N VAL A 131 -1.08 -9.18 5.35
CA VAL A 131 -0.86 -7.74 5.50
C VAL A 131 -1.02 -6.99 4.17
N VAL A 132 -1.63 -5.82 4.26
CA VAL A 132 -1.64 -4.77 3.24
C VAL A 132 -1.12 -3.51 3.90
N ASP A 133 -0.02 -2.96 3.40
CA ASP A 133 0.49 -1.66 3.81
C ASP A 133 -0.02 -0.56 2.88
N TYR A 134 -0.07 0.66 3.41
CA TYR A 134 -0.51 1.84 2.69
C TYR A 134 0.40 2.99 3.06
N HIS A 135 1.09 3.53 2.05
CA HIS A 135 2.02 4.65 2.18
C HIS A 135 1.29 5.94 1.86
N LYS A 136 1.51 6.96 2.71
CA LYS A 136 1.01 8.31 2.48
C LYS A 136 2.09 9.30 2.85
N TRP A 137 2.47 10.13 1.89
CA TRP A 137 3.34 11.27 2.14
C TRP A 137 2.52 12.47 2.62
N ILE A 138 2.93 13.07 3.72
CA ILE A 138 2.27 14.25 4.30
C ILE A 138 3.32 15.24 4.80
N ASN A 139 3.05 16.53 4.58
CA ASN A 139 3.69 17.59 5.36
C ASN A 139 2.94 17.69 6.68
N ILE A 140 3.68 17.72 7.79
CA ILE A 140 3.10 18.06 9.09
C ILE A 140 3.82 19.27 9.68
N PRO A 141 3.09 20.17 10.36
CA PRO A 141 3.73 21.15 11.22
C PRO A 141 4.38 20.46 12.43
N LEU A 142 5.55 20.94 12.84
CA LEU A 142 6.26 20.47 14.03
C LEU A 142 6.06 21.38 15.25
N VAL A 143 4.95 22.12 15.30
CA VAL A 143 4.67 23.11 16.34
C VAL A 143 4.68 22.51 17.75
N ASP A 144 4.21 21.28 17.92
CA ASP A 144 4.18 20.59 19.21
C ASP A 144 5.56 20.09 19.66
N PHE A 145 6.56 20.16 18.78
CA PHE A 145 7.93 19.71 19.02
C PHE A 145 8.95 20.85 19.11
N VAL A 146 8.51 22.13 19.12
CA VAL A 146 9.43 23.27 19.24
C VAL A 146 10.32 23.13 20.47
N GLY A 147 11.63 23.29 20.27
CA GLY A 147 12.65 23.12 21.30
C GLY A 147 13.15 21.68 21.49
N TRP A 148 12.56 20.69 20.82
CA TRP A 148 13.05 19.32 20.83
C TRP A 148 14.14 19.15 19.77
N THR A 149 15.03 18.18 19.98
CA THR A 149 15.94 17.73 18.92
C THR A 149 15.18 16.90 17.89
N LEU A 150 15.57 16.96 16.62
CA LEU A 150 14.98 16.16 15.54
C LEU A 150 14.99 14.67 15.85
N GLY A 151 16.07 14.14 16.45
CA GLY A 151 16.15 12.75 16.87
C GLY A 151 15.12 12.35 17.95
N ASN A 152 14.70 13.29 18.80
CA ASN A 152 13.62 13.03 19.77
C ASN A 152 12.26 12.97 19.07
N VAL A 153 12.07 13.80 18.03
CA VAL A 153 10.87 13.76 17.20
C VAL A 153 10.79 12.44 16.42
N GLU A 154 11.91 12.02 15.81
CA GLU A 154 12.03 10.72 15.12
C GLU A 154 11.68 9.56 16.06
N LYS A 155 12.27 9.53 17.27
CA LYS A 155 11.95 8.51 18.29
C LYS A 155 10.46 8.51 18.68
N CYS A 156 9.85 9.69 18.85
CA CYS A 156 8.42 9.79 19.12
C CYS A 156 7.57 9.17 18.01
N PHE A 157 8.00 9.29 16.75
CA PHE A 157 7.32 8.66 15.62
C PHE A 157 7.56 7.16 15.52
N GLU A 158 8.74 6.66 15.92
CA GLU A 158 9.06 5.23 15.98
C GLU A 158 8.24 4.48 17.05
N GLU A 159 7.91 5.14 18.16
CA GLU A 159 7.14 4.55 19.26
C GLU A 159 5.64 4.35 18.94
N ARG A 160 5.16 4.89 17.81
CA ARG A 160 3.77 4.72 17.38
C ARG A 160 3.45 3.26 17.09
N SER A 161 2.20 2.87 17.34
CA SER A 161 1.70 1.51 17.03
C SER A 161 0.59 1.51 15.97
N ASP A 162 0.12 2.67 15.53
CA ASP A 162 -0.96 2.84 14.56
C ASP A 162 -0.45 3.09 13.12
N ALA A 163 0.82 3.47 12.99
CA ALA A 163 1.55 3.63 11.74
C ALA A 163 3.05 3.62 12.01
N ARG A 164 3.84 3.25 10.99
CA ARG A 164 5.27 3.52 10.95
C ARG A 164 5.49 4.85 10.23
N CYS A 165 6.14 5.78 10.90
CA CYS A 165 6.35 7.14 10.41
C CYS A 165 7.85 7.38 10.27
N TYR A 166 8.26 7.91 9.13
CA TYR A 166 9.66 8.25 8.86
C TYR A 166 9.75 9.63 8.25
N LEU A 167 10.75 10.40 8.67
CA LEU A 167 11.17 11.61 7.99
C LEU A 167 11.87 11.25 6.68
N GLN A 168 11.67 12.05 5.63
CA GLN A 168 12.31 11.90 4.31
C GLN A 168 13.49 12.86 4.14
N PRO A 169 14.44 12.57 3.22
CA PRO A 169 14.52 11.37 2.37
C PRO A 169 14.93 10.07 3.08
N TYR A 170 14.21 9.00 2.74
CA TYR A 170 14.56 7.63 3.11
C TYR A 170 15.83 7.14 2.39
N THR A 171 16.19 7.75 1.25
CA THR A 171 17.40 7.43 0.50
C THR A 171 18.50 8.45 0.81
N GLY A 172 19.33 8.16 1.82
CA GLY A 172 20.56 8.93 2.07
C GLY A 172 20.75 9.53 3.46
N ASN A 173 19.94 9.17 4.46
CA ASN A 173 20.03 9.72 5.84
C ASN A 173 19.92 11.24 5.92
N GLU A 174 19.27 11.89 4.96
CA GLU A 174 18.98 13.31 5.08
C GLU A 174 17.55 13.40 5.62
N SER A 175 17.34 14.09 6.74
CA SER A 175 15.98 14.48 7.15
C SER A 175 15.72 15.87 6.59
N LEU A 176 14.54 16.10 6.02
CA LEU A 176 14.13 17.39 5.47
C LEU A 176 13.25 18.14 6.45
N ILE A 177 13.64 19.39 6.70
CA ILE A 177 12.83 20.36 7.42
C ILE A 177 12.54 21.51 6.47
N ARG A 178 11.27 21.90 6.38
CA ARG A 178 10.84 23.11 5.71
C ARG A 178 10.59 24.20 6.74
N ASN A 179 11.05 25.42 6.46
CA ASN A 179 10.64 26.61 7.19
C ASN A 179 10.65 27.82 6.24
N ASP A 180 9.64 28.68 6.31
CA ASP A 180 9.53 29.84 5.42
C ASP A 180 10.72 30.81 5.54
N LYS A 181 11.39 30.86 6.71
CA LYS A 181 12.60 31.68 6.88
C LYS A 181 13.79 31.23 6.02
N HIS A 182 13.71 30.03 5.44
CA HIS A 182 14.72 29.46 4.56
C HIS A 182 14.40 29.65 3.08
N ILE A 183 13.28 30.29 2.74
CA ILE A 183 12.93 30.61 1.36
C ILE A 183 13.93 31.62 0.79
N ASP A 184 14.58 31.25 -0.32
CA ASP A 184 15.53 32.07 -1.06
C ASP A 184 15.16 32.11 -2.55
N LEU A 185 14.54 33.22 -2.95
CA LEU A 185 14.05 33.46 -4.31
C LEU A 185 15.10 34.08 -5.24
N ARG A 186 16.36 34.19 -4.82
CA ARG A 186 17.44 34.61 -5.71
C ARG A 186 17.64 33.58 -6.81
N PRO A 187 18.02 33.98 -8.04
CA PRO A 187 18.36 33.03 -9.10
C PRO A 187 19.53 32.14 -8.70
N ASN A 188 19.45 30.85 -8.99
CA ASN A 188 20.56 29.93 -8.78
C ASN A 188 21.73 30.31 -9.71
N PRO A 189 22.97 30.42 -9.21
CA PRO A 189 24.12 30.85 -10.01
C PRO A 189 24.48 29.90 -11.15
N GLU A 190 24.25 28.59 -10.96
CA GLU A 190 24.49 27.55 -11.97
C GLU A 190 23.32 27.46 -12.95
N TYR A 191 22.09 27.63 -12.46
CA TYR A 191 20.86 27.48 -13.23
C TYR A 191 19.97 28.71 -13.08
N LYS A 192 20.23 29.77 -13.85
CA LYS A 192 19.54 31.07 -13.71
C LYS A 192 18.01 31.02 -13.83
N SER A 193 17.45 29.97 -14.44
CA SER A 193 16.00 29.75 -14.52
C SER A 193 15.38 29.21 -13.22
N LEU A 194 16.20 28.71 -12.29
CA LEU A 194 15.79 28.14 -11.01
C LEU A 194 16.07 29.12 -9.87
N LYS A 195 15.33 28.95 -8.76
CA LYS A 195 15.59 29.65 -7.50
C LYS A 195 16.54 28.85 -6.62
N ILE A 196 17.21 29.50 -5.67
CA ILE A 196 18.11 28.81 -4.73
C ILE A 196 17.31 27.88 -3.81
N ASN A 197 16.21 28.35 -3.22
CA ASN A 197 15.33 27.55 -2.38
C ASN A 197 13.91 28.14 -2.34
N GLU A 198 13.10 27.87 -3.35
CA GLU A 198 11.75 28.43 -3.42
C GLU A 198 10.76 27.86 -2.39
N GLU A 199 11.02 26.65 -1.90
CA GLU A 199 10.12 25.93 -0.99
C GLU A 199 10.57 25.95 0.47
N GLY A 200 11.75 26.50 0.78
CA GLY A 200 12.27 26.59 2.14
C GLY A 200 12.73 25.27 2.76
N TRP A 201 12.96 24.23 1.95
CA TRP A 201 13.46 22.93 2.42
C TRP A 201 14.96 22.98 2.71
N ARG A 202 15.38 22.33 3.79
CA ARG A 202 16.77 22.12 4.18
C ARG A 202 17.01 20.66 4.53
N SER A 203 18.24 20.21 4.29
CA SER A 203 18.70 18.83 4.41
C SER A 203 19.89 18.71 5.37
N ALA A 204 20.48 17.52 5.47
CA ALA A 204 21.70 17.30 6.26
C ALA A 204 22.88 18.18 5.81
N LYS A 205 22.97 18.49 4.51
CA LYS A 205 24.00 19.41 3.96
C LYS A 205 23.88 20.82 4.51
N ASP A 206 22.67 21.18 4.93
CA ASP A 206 22.36 22.47 5.53
C ASP A 206 22.41 22.41 7.06
N GLY A 207 22.84 21.30 7.67
CA GLY A 207 22.93 21.15 9.12
C GLY A 207 21.67 20.58 9.80
N ILE A 208 20.70 20.08 9.02
CA ILE A 208 19.57 19.31 9.59
C ILE A 208 20.07 17.91 9.96
N THR A 209 20.43 17.75 11.22
CA THR A 209 20.93 16.48 11.80
C THR A 209 20.04 16.06 12.95
N PRO A 210 20.19 14.85 13.52
CA PRO A 210 19.41 14.45 14.70
C PRO A 210 19.51 15.40 15.90
N SER A 211 20.54 16.25 15.98
CA SER A 211 20.68 17.29 17.02
C SER A 211 20.08 18.65 16.66
N TYR A 212 19.53 18.82 15.46
CA TYR A 212 18.81 20.04 15.05
C TYR A 212 17.65 20.30 16.02
N ILE A 213 17.55 21.52 16.53
CA ILE A 213 16.46 21.93 17.43
C ILE A 213 15.31 22.45 16.58
N ILE A 214 14.13 21.87 16.75
CA ILE A 214 12.91 22.30 16.05
C ILE A 214 12.58 23.74 16.44
N GLU A 215 12.34 24.56 15.43
CA GLU A 215 12.04 25.98 15.54
C GLU A 215 10.56 26.27 15.18
N PRO A 216 10.00 27.41 15.64
CA PRO A 216 8.67 27.82 15.21
C PRO A 216 8.57 27.94 13.67
N GLY A 217 7.52 27.34 13.10
CA GLY A 217 7.29 27.32 11.66
C GLY A 217 7.92 26.15 10.92
N ASP A 218 8.62 25.25 11.62
CA ASP A 218 9.16 24.04 11.00
C ASP A 218 8.05 23.06 10.60
N GLU A 219 8.22 22.47 9.43
CA GLU A 219 7.41 21.39 8.90
C GLU A 219 8.31 20.21 8.50
N ALA A 220 7.79 19.00 8.71
CA ALA A 220 8.44 17.76 8.30
C ALA A 220 7.67 17.11 7.14
N PHE A 221 8.43 16.52 6.21
CA PHE A 221 7.86 15.62 5.21
C PHE A 221 7.94 14.17 5.68
N LEU A 222 6.78 13.58 5.99
CA LEU A 222 6.69 12.22 6.51
C LEU A 222 6.17 11.24 5.49
N ASN A 223 6.80 10.08 5.43
CA ASN A 223 6.15 8.87 4.92
C ASN A 223 5.44 8.15 6.08
N VAL A 224 4.12 8.05 5.99
CA VAL A 224 3.28 7.33 6.95
C VAL A 224 2.84 6.01 6.33
N VAL A 225 3.31 4.91 6.90
CA VAL A 225 2.99 3.54 6.49
C VAL A 225 2.00 2.94 7.49
N ARG A 226 0.80 2.62 7.01
CA ARG A 226 -0.22 1.95 7.82
C ARG A 226 -0.41 0.51 7.38
N TYR A 227 -0.34 -0.41 8.33
CA TYR A 227 -0.57 -1.83 8.09
C TYR A 227 -2.03 -2.19 8.37
N LYS A 228 -2.60 -3.05 7.53
CA LYS A 228 -3.97 -3.56 7.67
C LYS A 228 -3.95 -5.07 7.44
N HIS A 229 -4.74 -5.81 8.21
CA HIS A 229 -5.09 -7.16 7.80
C HIS A 229 -5.80 -7.10 6.45
N TYR A 230 -5.49 -8.02 5.53
CA TYR A 230 -6.02 -8.03 4.18
C TYR A 230 -7.55 -8.17 4.19
N LYS A 231 -8.10 -9.05 5.04
CA LYS A 231 -9.57 -9.12 5.24
C LYS A 231 -10.16 -7.79 5.72
N CYS A 232 -9.51 -7.11 6.66
CA CYS A 232 -9.97 -5.82 7.16
C CYS A 232 -9.85 -4.72 6.09
N HIS A 233 -8.78 -4.73 5.29
CA HIS A 233 -8.61 -3.85 4.15
C HIS A 233 -9.75 -4.03 3.14
N CYS A 234 -10.02 -5.27 2.71
CA CYS A 234 -11.11 -5.57 1.79
C CYS A 234 -12.46 -5.14 2.34
N SER A 235 -12.79 -5.51 3.58
CA SER A 235 -14.07 -5.12 4.19
C SER A 235 -14.25 -3.60 4.27
N LYS A 236 -13.22 -2.86 4.69
CA LYS A 236 -13.28 -1.40 4.75
C LYS A 236 -13.40 -0.78 3.36
N ARG A 237 -12.57 -1.21 2.41
CA ARG A 237 -12.57 -0.73 1.02
C ARG A 237 -13.93 -0.95 0.36
N ASP A 238 -14.50 -2.13 0.51
CA ASP A 238 -15.77 -2.50 -0.11
C ASP A 238 -16.92 -1.64 0.46
N LYS A 239 -16.93 -1.42 1.78
CA LYS A 239 -17.88 -0.51 2.46
C LYS A 239 -17.70 0.95 2.01
N ASP A 240 -16.46 1.44 2.01
CA ASP A 240 -16.16 2.83 1.61
C ASP A 240 -16.57 3.07 0.14
N GLN A 241 -16.36 2.07 -0.73
CA GLN A 241 -16.75 2.13 -2.14
C GLN A 241 -18.28 2.06 -2.32
N GLU A 242 -18.96 1.19 -1.58
CA GLU A 242 -20.41 1.11 -1.57
C GLU A 242 -21.04 2.45 -1.18
N ILE A 243 -20.57 3.05 -0.08
CA ILE A 243 -21.01 4.37 0.39
C ILE A 243 -20.77 5.43 -0.70
N SER A 244 -19.58 5.42 -1.32
CA SER A 244 -19.26 6.38 -2.37
C SER A 244 -20.19 6.27 -3.57
N PHE A 245 -20.55 5.07 -4.02
CA PHE A 245 -21.47 4.91 -5.14
C PHE A 245 -22.92 5.20 -4.75
N ARG A 246 -23.35 4.87 -3.53
CA ARG A 246 -24.67 5.31 -3.03
C ARG A 246 -24.83 6.82 -3.07
N ASN A 247 -23.80 7.56 -2.65
CA ASN A 247 -23.81 9.02 -2.69
C ASN A 247 -23.89 9.54 -4.13
N ILE A 248 -23.11 8.98 -5.06
CA ILE A 248 -23.16 9.36 -6.48
C ILE A 248 -24.57 9.21 -7.07
N PHE A 249 -25.25 8.07 -6.83
CA PHE A 249 -26.62 7.88 -7.33
C PHE A 249 -27.64 8.79 -6.64
N LYS A 250 -27.50 8.98 -5.32
CA LYS A 250 -28.35 9.89 -4.55
C LYS A 250 -28.26 11.32 -5.07
N GLU A 251 -27.04 11.81 -5.30
CA GLU A 251 -26.78 13.16 -5.84
C GLU A 251 -27.24 13.28 -7.30
N ALA A 252 -27.19 12.18 -8.06
CA ALA A 252 -27.76 12.11 -9.40
C ALA A 252 -29.30 12.06 -9.44
N GLY A 253 -29.96 12.03 -8.28
CA GLY A 253 -31.42 11.93 -8.19
C GLY A 253 -31.97 10.56 -8.62
N ILE A 254 -31.16 9.50 -8.61
CA ILE A 254 -31.57 8.14 -8.96
C ILE A 254 -31.72 7.30 -7.69
N GLU A 255 -32.92 6.76 -7.48
CA GLU A 255 -33.18 5.82 -6.39
C GLU A 255 -32.46 4.49 -6.62
N ILE A 256 -31.79 3.98 -5.57
CA ILE A 256 -31.18 2.65 -5.56
C ILE A 256 -32.15 1.67 -4.89
N LEU A 257 -32.65 0.70 -5.65
CA LEU A 257 -33.47 -0.40 -5.13
C LEU A 257 -32.59 -1.51 -4.54
N HIS A 258 -31.50 -1.84 -5.23
CA HIS A 258 -30.54 -2.84 -4.77
C HIS A 258 -29.14 -2.50 -5.25
N LEU A 259 -28.13 -2.85 -4.44
CA LEU A 259 -26.73 -2.63 -4.74
C LEU A 259 -25.95 -3.90 -4.42
N LYS A 260 -25.42 -4.55 -5.46
CA LYS A 260 -24.70 -5.82 -5.35
C LYS A 260 -23.25 -5.66 -5.78
N ALA A 261 -22.32 -5.91 -4.85
CA ALA A 261 -20.91 -5.98 -5.19
C ALA A 261 -20.62 -7.18 -6.11
N ILE A 262 -19.75 -6.97 -7.10
CA ILE A 262 -19.24 -7.97 -8.03
C ILE A 262 -17.70 -7.85 -8.12
N PRO A 263 -16.98 -8.90 -8.54
CA PRO A 263 -15.54 -8.79 -8.78
C PRO A 263 -15.20 -7.61 -9.69
N ASN A 264 -14.07 -6.96 -9.44
CA ASN A 264 -13.59 -5.88 -10.30
C ASN A 264 -13.31 -6.43 -11.71
N GLU A 265 -14.02 -5.93 -12.72
CA GLU A 265 -13.88 -6.43 -14.09
C GLU A 265 -12.69 -5.82 -14.85
N TYR A 266 -12.01 -4.83 -14.25
CA TYR A 266 -10.80 -4.23 -14.82
C TYR A 266 -9.51 -4.87 -14.30
N CYS A 267 -9.40 -5.10 -12.99
CA CYS A 267 -8.24 -5.75 -12.37
C CYS A 267 -8.67 -7.03 -11.68
N ARG A 268 -8.00 -8.15 -11.97
CA ARG A 268 -8.15 -9.40 -11.21
C ARG A 268 -7.42 -9.38 -9.87
N CYS A 269 -6.73 -8.28 -9.55
CA CYS A 269 -6.00 -8.14 -8.31
C CYS A 269 -6.96 -7.98 -7.14
N VAL A 270 -6.64 -8.67 -6.06
CA VAL A 270 -7.47 -8.76 -4.87
C VAL A 270 -7.47 -7.48 -4.02
N LEU A 271 -6.60 -6.51 -4.37
CA LEU A 271 -6.47 -5.20 -3.75
C LEU A 271 -7.40 -4.13 -4.34
N CYS A 272 -7.88 -4.31 -5.59
CA CYS A 272 -8.81 -3.36 -6.19
C CYS A 272 -10.22 -3.47 -5.59
N ALA A 273 -10.89 -2.32 -5.46
CA ALA A 273 -12.27 -2.24 -4.99
C ALA A 273 -13.22 -3.00 -5.95
N PRO A 274 -14.28 -3.65 -5.44
CA PRO A 274 -15.26 -4.31 -6.27
C PRO A 274 -15.98 -3.31 -7.18
N TRP A 275 -16.56 -3.84 -8.23
CA TRP A 275 -17.57 -3.13 -9.01
C TRP A 275 -18.95 -3.43 -8.43
N PHE A 276 -19.97 -2.73 -8.90
CA PHE A 276 -21.32 -2.86 -8.36
C PHE A 276 -22.35 -2.94 -9.48
N LEU A 277 -23.32 -3.84 -9.32
CA LEU A 277 -24.58 -3.82 -10.05
C LEU A 277 -25.58 -3.03 -9.23
N VAL A 278 -26.02 -1.90 -9.77
CA VAL A 278 -26.96 -0.98 -9.15
C VAL A 278 -28.31 -1.14 -9.83
N THR A 279 -29.25 -1.80 -9.16
CA THR A 279 -30.63 -1.93 -9.64
C THR A 279 -31.39 -0.67 -9.25
N THR A 280 -31.95 -0.01 -10.24
CA THR A 280 -32.71 1.24 -10.11
C THR A 280 -34.04 1.10 -10.85
N PRO A 281 -35.01 2.03 -10.69
CA PRO A 281 -36.26 2.00 -11.46
C PRO A 281 -36.07 2.05 -12.99
N ILE A 282 -34.94 2.56 -13.46
CA ILE A 282 -34.63 2.69 -14.90
C ILE A 282 -33.89 1.46 -15.46
N GLY A 283 -33.56 0.48 -14.62
CA GLY A 283 -32.82 -0.72 -14.98
C GLY A 283 -31.57 -0.93 -14.13
N THR A 284 -30.77 -1.92 -14.49
CA THR A 284 -29.50 -2.22 -13.80
C THR A 284 -28.34 -1.51 -14.47
N ILE A 285 -27.59 -0.74 -13.70
CA ILE A 285 -26.37 -0.04 -14.12
C ILE A 285 -25.19 -0.69 -13.40
N LYS A 286 -24.18 -1.11 -14.15
CA LYS A 286 -22.91 -1.59 -13.63
C LYS A 286 -21.95 -0.41 -13.47
N ILE A 287 -21.39 -0.23 -12.28
CA ILE A 287 -20.51 0.89 -11.95
C ILE A 287 -19.26 0.42 -11.20
N GLY A 288 -18.10 1.00 -11.51
CA GLY A 288 -16.86 0.62 -10.83
C GLY A 288 -15.67 1.46 -11.23
N TRP A 289 -14.66 1.55 -10.36
CA TRP A 289 -13.41 2.22 -10.73
C TRP A 289 -12.58 1.35 -11.68
N ARG A 290 -12.16 1.98 -12.78
CA ARG A 290 -11.18 1.50 -13.75
C ARG A 290 -9.96 2.41 -13.69
N LYS A 291 -8.93 2.01 -12.95
CA LYS A 291 -7.72 2.81 -12.70
C LYS A 291 -8.04 4.19 -12.09
N ARG A 292 -8.16 5.25 -12.90
CA ARG A 292 -8.44 6.65 -12.48
C ARG A 292 -9.79 7.18 -12.97
N VAL A 293 -10.60 6.35 -13.62
CA VAL A 293 -11.93 6.73 -14.13
C VAL A 293 -13.00 5.82 -13.54
N ILE A 294 -14.23 6.30 -13.47
CA ILE A 294 -15.41 5.53 -13.09
C ILE A 294 -16.05 5.00 -14.37
N ASN A 295 -16.12 3.69 -14.51
CA ASN A 295 -16.85 3.01 -15.56
C ASN A 295 -18.34 3.00 -15.21
N ILE A 296 -19.19 3.48 -16.12
CA ILE A 296 -20.65 3.41 -16.01
C ILE A 296 -21.16 2.66 -17.24
N ASP A 297 -21.80 1.52 -17.02
CA ASP A 297 -22.30 0.61 -18.05
C ASP A 297 -23.79 0.36 -17.80
N TRP A 298 -24.62 0.69 -18.79
CA TRP A 298 -26.07 0.52 -18.76
C TRP A 298 -26.57 -0.50 -19.80
N SER A 299 -25.70 -1.39 -20.26
CA SER A 299 -26.03 -2.48 -21.20
C SER A 299 -27.23 -3.31 -20.75
N GLN A 300 -27.29 -3.63 -19.45
CA GLN A 300 -28.36 -4.44 -18.86
C GLN A 300 -29.70 -3.69 -18.75
N ALA A 301 -29.67 -2.36 -18.67
CA ALA A 301 -30.88 -1.55 -18.68
C ALA A 301 -31.46 -1.43 -20.10
N LYS A 302 -30.70 -1.75 -21.16
CA LYS A 302 -31.11 -1.64 -22.58
C LYS A 302 -31.51 -0.21 -22.97
N LEU A 303 -30.78 0.77 -22.45
CA LEU A 303 -31.03 2.18 -22.69
C LEU A 303 -30.31 2.65 -23.94
N ASN A 304 -31.04 3.27 -24.86
CA ASN A 304 -30.44 3.93 -26.03
C ASN A 304 -30.15 5.40 -25.71
N VAL A 305 -29.06 5.62 -24.97
CA VAL A 305 -28.64 6.95 -24.50
C VAL A 305 -27.21 7.33 -24.91
N GLY A 306 -26.51 6.48 -25.68
CA GLY A 306 -25.12 6.71 -26.10
C GLY A 306 -24.91 8.06 -26.79
N ASN A 307 -25.80 8.42 -27.72
CA ASN A 307 -25.71 9.67 -28.50
C ASN A 307 -25.81 10.94 -27.63
N MET A 308 -26.30 10.83 -26.39
CA MET A 308 -26.36 11.98 -25.47
C MET A 308 -24.97 12.48 -25.08
N PHE A 309 -23.96 11.64 -25.21
CA PHE A 309 -22.60 11.91 -24.80
C PHE A 309 -21.64 12.11 -25.99
N ASP A 310 -22.17 12.32 -27.19
CA ASP A 310 -21.36 12.49 -28.42
C ASP A 310 -20.34 13.64 -28.31
N LYS A 311 -20.66 14.67 -27.52
CA LYS A 311 -19.79 15.82 -27.27
C LYS A 311 -18.77 15.62 -26.15
N GLU A 312 -18.86 14.56 -25.35
CA GLU A 312 -17.89 14.29 -24.28
C GLU A 312 -16.61 13.71 -24.87
N ASP A 313 -15.46 14.33 -24.60
CA ASP A 313 -14.15 13.84 -25.02
C ASP A 313 -13.61 12.80 -24.02
N VAL A 314 -14.30 11.67 -23.95
CA VAL A 314 -13.96 10.53 -23.08
C VAL A 314 -14.19 9.22 -23.82
N THR A 315 -13.62 8.13 -23.30
CA THR A 315 -13.97 6.80 -23.80
C THR A 315 -15.44 6.53 -23.50
N LYS A 316 -16.20 6.26 -24.56
CA LYS A 316 -17.62 5.96 -24.55
C LYS A 316 -17.93 4.92 -25.62
N TRP A 317 -19.02 4.21 -25.42
CA TRP A 317 -19.55 3.22 -26.34
C TRP A 317 -21.08 3.21 -26.23
N ASN A 318 -21.76 2.37 -27.02
CA ASN A 318 -23.22 2.43 -27.15
C ASN A 318 -23.97 2.37 -25.81
N ASP A 319 -23.44 1.58 -24.89
CA ASP A 319 -24.06 1.27 -23.60
C ASP A 319 -23.16 1.59 -22.39
N GLY A 320 -22.22 2.52 -22.53
CA GLY A 320 -21.45 3.00 -21.39
C GLY A 320 -20.48 4.14 -21.68
N ILE A 321 -19.91 4.67 -20.59
CA ILE A 321 -19.02 5.83 -20.59
C ILE A 321 -18.04 5.78 -19.42
N HIS A 322 -16.86 6.39 -19.59
CA HIS A 322 -15.93 6.67 -18.50
C HIS A 322 -16.10 8.09 -17.97
N ALA A 323 -16.24 8.23 -16.65
CA ALA A 323 -16.20 9.52 -15.96
C ALA A 323 -14.84 9.71 -15.26
N TRP A 324 -14.18 10.85 -15.48
CA TRP A 324 -12.88 11.15 -14.87
C TRP A 324 -12.95 11.50 -13.38
N SER A 325 -14.13 11.83 -12.88
CA SER A 325 -14.34 12.23 -11.50
C SER A 325 -15.72 11.79 -11.00
N LYS A 326 -15.97 11.94 -9.70
CA LYS A 326 -17.28 11.66 -9.11
C LYS A 326 -18.34 12.63 -9.63
N GLU A 327 -17.97 13.90 -9.79
CA GLU A 327 -18.83 14.97 -10.28
C GLU A 327 -19.28 14.68 -11.72
N LYS A 328 -18.35 14.21 -12.57
CA LYS A 328 -18.70 13.75 -13.92
C LYS A 328 -19.59 12.51 -13.91
N ALA A 329 -19.36 11.57 -12.99
CA ALA A 329 -20.24 10.40 -12.87
C ALA A 329 -21.66 10.81 -12.46
N ILE A 330 -21.80 11.75 -11.52
CA ILE A 330 -23.08 12.34 -11.11
C ILE A 330 -23.74 13.02 -12.31
N GLU A 331 -23.02 13.89 -13.03
CA GLU A 331 -23.53 14.59 -14.23
C GLU A 331 -24.11 13.61 -15.26
N TYR A 332 -23.36 12.55 -15.58
CA TYR A 332 -23.80 11.55 -16.56
C TYR A 332 -25.00 10.75 -16.08
N LEU A 333 -25.02 10.34 -14.81
CA LEU A 333 -26.16 9.64 -14.22
C LEU A 333 -27.40 10.53 -14.16
N SER A 334 -27.29 11.81 -13.79
CA SER A 334 -28.41 12.76 -13.79
C SER A 334 -29.04 12.88 -15.18
N LYS A 335 -28.20 13.05 -16.22
CA LYS A 335 -28.65 13.09 -17.62
C LYS A 335 -29.41 11.81 -18.01
N ILE A 336 -28.90 10.65 -17.61
CA ILE A 336 -29.58 9.36 -17.82
C ILE A 336 -30.93 9.36 -17.10
N GLY A 337 -30.98 9.70 -15.82
CA GLY A 337 -32.21 9.72 -15.01
C GLY A 337 -33.30 10.64 -15.56
N GLU A 338 -32.94 11.87 -15.98
CA GLU A 338 -33.87 12.84 -16.55
C GLU A 338 -34.59 12.31 -17.79
N MET A 339 -33.91 11.57 -18.66
CA MET A 339 -34.52 10.98 -19.86
C MET A 339 -35.63 9.98 -19.52
N PHE A 340 -35.49 9.20 -18.44
CA PHE A 340 -36.52 8.25 -18.03
C PHE A 340 -37.73 8.94 -17.42
N THR A 341 -37.51 9.94 -16.57
CA THR A 341 -38.63 10.69 -15.98
C THR A 341 -39.49 11.37 -17.04
N LYS A 342 -38.89 11.84 -18.15
CA LYS A 342 -39.62 12.41 -19.30
C LYS A 342 -40.44 11.36 -20.05
N LYS A 343 -39.95 10.12 -20.20
CA LYS A 343 -40.67 9.05 -20.89
C LYS A 343 -41.88 8.49 -20.14
N VAL A 344 -41.90 8.58 -18.80
CA VAL A 344 -43.02 8.07 -17.98
C VAL A 344 -44.19 9.06 -17.93
N LYS A 345 -43.95 10.34 -18.26
CA LYS A 345 -44.98 11.40 -18.25
C LYS A 345 -45.70 11.61 -19.59
N VAL A 346 -45.35 10.83 -20.62
CA VAL A 346 -45.99 10.80 -21.95
C VAL A 346 -46.70 9.46 -22.06
#